data_AF-A0A0Q8J3E2-F1
#
_entry.id   AF-A0A0Q8J3E2-F1
#
_cell.length_a   1.000
_cell.length_b   1.000
_cell.length_c   1.000
_cell.angle_alpha   90.00
_cell.angle_beta   90.00
_cell.angle_gamma   90.00
#
_symmetry.space_group_name_H-M   'P 1'
#
loop_
_entity.id
_entity.type
_entity.pdbx_description
1 polymer ?
#
loop_
_entity_poly.entity_id
_entity_poly.type
_entity_poly.pdbx_seq_one_letter_code
_entity_poly.pdbx_strand_id
1 'polypeptide(L)'
;MPKNILIFADGTGQIGGVRPDQQLSNIYKLFRASRVGPDSPIDPSEQVAYYEPGLGTSNAAGNVSLGLWERLKSWAGLAVGLGFSTNVIDCYEAILRRYEPGDRIYLFGFSRGGYTVRALANVLNLCGVPTTDGQGGPLPRTGRALRAIATEAVVKVYEHGAGHPRKRFERQREAIARRFRLKYGSGNNPARGDVHPEFIGVFDSVAALGLPVLARLALMGIGALALAAVGIALGSLAHYWFDLTQWVVATSLFSIGILLALFAYARITFRWASKDVRCETRPWHFALWRSKNYDRFLDPRIPIARHALAIDETRISFGRVTWGSRVNKDRQDDTRGHFRQRWFAGNHSDIGGSYAEEESRLSDISLRWMIDEATAGPHPILLDTTKLHLHPDPLGPQHCEVFARQQGPWWMRCFKWSSAPRQIQDEAELDPTVLERFKASQVLIRDRKNAYRPEALLKHKQVAHYYSPVPGDDSQAQARPH
;
A
#
# COMPACT_ATOMS: atom_id res chain seq x y z
N MET A 1 -14.47 -20.87 19.09
CA MET A 1 -14.65 -21.00 17.63
C MET A 1 -13.61 -20.12 16.95
N PRO A 2 -13.12 -20.46 15.75
CA PRO A 2 -12.16 -19.61 15.04
C PRO A 2 -12.80 -18.28 14.63
N LYS A 3 -12.11 -17.16 14.88
CA LYS A 3 -12.61 -15.83 14.52
C LYS A 3 -11.98 -15.27 13.25
N ASN A 4 -12.63 -14.29 12.65
CA ASN A 4 -12.12 -13.56 11.50
C ASN A 4 -11.28 -12.35 11.96
N ILE A 5 -10.07 -12.21 11.44
CA ILE A 5 -9.17 -11.07 11.68
C ILE A 5 -9.02 -10.30 10.38
N LEU A 6 -9.61 -9.10 10.32
CA LEU A 6 -9.62 -8.26 9.13
C LEU A 6 -8.59 -7.16 9.28
N ILE A 7 -7.69 -7.04 8.30
CA ILE A 7 -6.69 -5.98 8.22
C ILE A 7 -7.02 -5.08 7.04
N PHE A 8 -7.19 -3.80 7.30
CA PHE A 8 -7.50 -2.76 6.34
C PHE A 8 -6.34 -1.78 6.24
N ALA A 9 -5.62 -1.74 5.11
CA ALA A 9 -4.53 -0.79 4.90
C ALA A 9 -4.89 0.23 3.81
N ASP A 10 -4.92 1.51 4.17
CA ASP A 10 -5.40 2.55 3.27
C ASP A 10 -4.30 3.18 2.39
N GLY A 11 -4.74 3.87 1.34
CA GLY A 11 -3.92 4.67 0.45
C GLY A 11 -3.37 5.92 1.12
N THR A 12 -2.37 6.53 0.51
CA THR A 12 -1.72 7.70 1.09
C THR A 12 -2.59 8.93 1.19
N GLY A 13 -2.42 9.66 2.30
CA GLY A 13 -3.22 10.84 2.61
C GLY A 13 -4.56 10.50 3.28
N GLN A 14 -4.92 9.22 3.38
CA GLN A 14 -6.19 8.79 4.00
C GLN A 14 -6.08 8.69 5.52
N ILE A 15 -6.62 9.68 6.21
CA ILE A 15 -6.55 9.85 7.68
C ILE A 15 -7.60 9.03 8.45
N GLY A 16 -8.58 8.41 7.76
CA GLY A 16 -9.59 7.53 8.35
C GLY A 16 -10.67 8.19 9.23
N GLY A 17 -11.71 8.77 8.62
CA GLY A 17 -12.94 9.31 9.25
C GLY A 17 -12.75 10.23 10.45
N VAL A 18 -11.60 10.89 10.55
CA VAL A 18 -11.28 11.81 11.64
C VAL A 18 -12.15 13.06 11.57
N ARG A 19 -12.58 13.45 10.35
CA ARG A 19 -13.46 14.60 10.12
C ARG A 19 -14.80 14.14 9.57
N PRO A 20 -15.94 14.75 9.99
CA PRO A 20 -17.26 14.41 9.48
C PRO A 20 -17.41 14.59 7.96
N ASP A 21 -16.73 15.58 7.38
CA ASP A 21 -16.73 15.95 5.97
C ASP A 21 -15.63 15.26 5.15
N GLN A 22 -14.97 14.25 5.73
CA GLN A 22 -13.86 13.59 5.07
C GLN A 22 -14.33 12.75 3.88
N GLN A 23 -13.64 12.90 2.74
CA GLN A 23 -13.77 12.00 1.60
C GLN A 23 -13.26 10.61 1.99
N LEU A 24 -14.14 9.62 1.97
CA LEU A 24 -13.85 8.29 2.51
C LEU A 24 -13.35 7.35 1.42
N SER A 25 -12.28 6.61 1.72
CA SER A 25 -11.86 5.48 0.90
C SER A 25 -12.81 4.30 1.08
N ASN A 26 -12.86 3.42 0.07
CA ASN A 26 -13.56 2.15 0.14
C ASN A 26 -13.02 1.25 1.27
N ILE A 27 -11.73 1.36 1.59
CA ILE A 27 -11.11 0.65 2.73
C ILE A 27 -11.70 1.11 4.05
N TYR A 28 -11.85 2.41 4.25
CA TYR A 28 -12.41 2.95 5.48
C TYR A 28 -13.92 2.70 5.58
N LYS A 29 -14.67 2.80 4.47
CA LYS A 29 -16.08 2.40 4.40
C LYS A 29 -16.26 0.93 4.84
N LEU A 30 -15.46 0.03 4.27
CA LEU A 30 -15.51 -1.40 4.60
C LEU A 30 -15.06 -1.69 6.05
N PHE A 31 -14.03 -1.00 6.55
CA PHE A 31 -13.63 -1.09 7.95
C PHE A 31 -14.76 -0.66 8.90
N ARG A 32 -15.43 0.47 8.62
CA ARG A 32 -16.54 0.96 9.44
C ARG A 32 -17.70 -0.03 9.51
N ALA A 33 -18.00 -0.69 8.40
CA ALA A 33 -19.06 -1.69 8.30
C ALA A 33 -18.68 -3.04 8.96
N SER A 34 -17.39 -3.37 9.08
CA SER A 34 -16.93 -4.68 9.57
C SER A 34 -16.32 -4.68 10.97
N ARG A 35 -16.09 -3.50 11.56
CA ARG A 35 -15.47 -3.38 12.89
C ARG A 35 -16.44 -3.72 14.02
N VAL A 36 -15.87 -4.16 15.12
CA VAL A 36 -16.55 -4.24 16.42
C VAL A 36 -16.66 -2.85 17.07
N GLY A 37 -17.62 -2.68 17.96
CA GLY A 37 -17.78 -1.47 18.77
C GLY A 37 -19.18 -1.35 19.35
N PRO A 38 -19.42 -0.37 20.25
CA PRO A 38 -20.73 -0.17 20.89
C PRO A 38 -21.87 0.09 19.90
N ASP A 39 -21.53 0.65 18.74
CA ASP A 39 -22.44 0.97 17.65
C ASP A 39 -22.52 -0.14 16.59
N SER A 40 -21.87 -1.30 16.80
CA SER A 40 -21.79 -2.39 15.82
C SER A 40 -22.50 -3.65 16.33
N PRO A 41 -23.27 -4.35 15.48
CA PRO A 41 -23.90 -5.61 15.84
C PRO A 41 -22.93 -6.80 15.85
N ILE A 42 -21.67 -6.61 15.45
CA ILE A 42 -20.70 -7.70 15.26
C ILE A 42 -20.06 -8.11 16.59
N ASP A 43 -20.15 -9.41 16.92
CA ASP A 43 -19.55 -10.00 18.12
C ASP A 43 -17.99 -10.09 17.99
N PRO A 44 -17.22 -9.55 18.95
CA PRO A 44 -15.77 -9.67 18.99
C PRO A 44 -15.20 -11.09 19.03
N SER A 45 -15.99 -12.08 19.48
CA SER A 45 -15.62 -13.48 19.47
C SER A 45 -15.70 -14.13 18.09
N GLU A 46 -16.42 -13.51 17.16
CA GLU A 46 -16.58 -13.99 15.77
C GLU A 46 -15.68 -13.22 14.79
N GLN A 47 -15.51 -11.92 15.01
CA GLN A 47 -14.76 -11.06 14.10
C GLN A 47 -14.11 -9.87 14.79
N VAL A 48 -12.89 -9.52 14.36
CA VAL A 48 -12.17 -8.31 14.76
C VAL A 48 -11.57 -7.62 13.54
N ALA A 49 -11.54 -6.29 13.56
CA ALA A 49 -10.99 -5.48 12.47
C ALA A 49 -9.90 -4.53 12.98
N TYR A 50 -8.86 -4.33 12.16
CA TYR A 50 -7.81 -3.35 12.38
C TYR A 50 -7.64 -2.47 11.14
N TYR A 51 -7.57 -1.16 11.35
CA TYR A 51 -7.37 -0.17 10.31
C TYR A 51 -5.99 0.48 10.45
N GLU A 52 -5.22 0.39 9.37
CA GLU A 52 -3.91 1.01 9.21
C GLU A 52 -4.07 2.24 8.30
N PRO A 53 -3.87 3.45 8.84
CA PRO A 53 -4.05 4.67 8.08
C PRO A 53 -2.96 4.82 7.00
N GLY A 54 -3.28 5.62 5.99
CA GLY A 54 -2.37 5.88 4.88
C GLY A 54 -1.06 6.53 5.34
N LEU A 55 0.05 6.21 4.69
CA LEU A 55 1.32 6.90 4.93
C LEU A 55 1.21 8.42 4.82
N GLY A 56 1.71 9.15 5.84
CA GLY A 56 1.72 10.62 5.91
C GLY A 56 0.58 11.24 6.73
N THR A 57 -0.19 10.44 7.46
CA THR A 57 -1.43 10.86 8.16
C THR A 57 -1.31 10.94 9.67
N SER A 58 -0.12 10.70 10.22
CA SER A 58 0.21 10.70 11.67
C SER A 58 -0.01 12.04 12.38
N ASN A 59 -0.65 13.02 11.73
CA ASN A 59 -0.94 14.34 12.25
C ASN A 59 -2.44 14.62 12.46
N ALA A 60 -3.35 13.65 12.28
CA ALA A 60 -4.78 13.94 12.21
C ALA A 60 -5.61 13.50 13.44
N ALA A 61 -5.22 12.49 14.21
CA ALA A 61 -6.03 12.04 15.35
C ALA A 61 -5.85 12.93 16.60
N GLY A 62 -6.66 13.99 16.72
CA GLY A 62 -7.13 14.56 18.00
C GLY A 62 -6.15 15.42 18.83
N ASN A 63 -6.39 16.74 18.81
CA ASN A 63 -5.92 17.83 19.69
C ASN A 63 -5.17 17.48 20.99
N VAL A 64 -3.83 17.53 20.95
CA VAL A 64 -2.95 18.26 21.89
C VAL A 64 -1.73 18.69 21.07
N SER A 65 -1.22 19.90 21.27
CA SER A 65 -0.03 20.47 20.61
C SER A 65 1.16 19.49 20.51
N LEU A 66 1.24 18.68 19.46
CA LEU A 66 2.34 17.76 19.23
C LEU A 66 3.35 18.43 18.29
N GLY A 67 4.43 18.88 18.93
CA GLY A 67 5.39 19.84 18.42
C GLY A 67 6.21 19.39 17.21
N LEU A 68 7.11 20.29 16.82
CA LEU A 68 8.15 20.13 15.79
C LEU A 68 8.76 18.71 15.72
N TRP A 69 8.84 18.01 16.86
CA TRP A 69 9.32 16.64 17.01
C TRP A 69 8.54 15.56 16.24
N GLU A 70 7.20 15.57 16.23
CA GLU A 70 6.43 14.57 15.47
C GLU A 70 6.49 14.86 13.96
N ARG A 71 6.53 16.14 13.59
CA ARG A 71 6.82 16.55 12.21
C ARG A 71 8.21 16.08 11.79
N LEU A 72 9.23 16.28 12.62
CA LEU A 72 10.58 15.77 12.38
C LEU A 72 10.62 14.24 12.25
N LYS A 73 9.91 13.49 13.10
CA LYS A 73 9.81 12.02 12.99
C LYS A 73 9.16 11.59 11.68
N SER A 74 8.07 12.24 11.28
CA SER A 74 7.41 11.96 9.99
C SER A 74 8.35 12.25 8.81
N TRP A 75 9.12 13.35 8.85
CA TRP A 75 10.10 13.68 7.82
C TRP A 75 11.28 12.71 7.80
N ALA A 76 11.80 12.33 8.97
CA ALA A 76 12.87 11.35 9.11
C ALA A 76 12.44 9.96 8.61
N GLY A 77 11.22 9.52 8.94
CA GLY A 77 10.65 8.25 8.46
C GLY A 77 10.49 8.23 6.93
N LEU A 78 10.15 9.38 6.32
CA LEU A 78 10.06 9.55 4.87
C LEU A 78 11.45 9.50 4.20
N ALA A 79 12.45 10.15 4.80
CA ALA A 79 13.82 10.21 4.29
C ALA A 79 14.55 8.87 4.36
N VAL A 80 14.33 8.10 5.43
CA VAL A 80 14.93 6.75 5.60
C VAL A 80 14.16 5.68 4.80
N GLY A 81 12.91 5.96 4.40
CA GLY A 81 12.06 5.01 3.70
C GLY A 81 11.41 3.96 4.62
N LEU A 82 11.42 4.22 5.94
CA LEU A 82 10.86 3.33 6.97
C LEU A 82 9.34 3.35 7.02
N GLY A 83 8.68 4.37 6.48
CA GLY A 83 7.21 4.48 6.56
C GLY A 83 6.50 3.22 6.06
N PHE A 84 6.81 2.76 4.86
CA PHE A 84 6.20 1.54 4.32
C PHE A 84 6.43 0.31 5.22
N SER A 85 7.68 0.12 5.66
CA SER A 85 8.04 -1.00 6.54
C SER A 85 7.28 -0.92 7.87
N THR A 86 7.11 0.28 8.43
CA THR A 86 6.33 0.53 9.64
C THR A 86 4.87 0.10 9.46
N ASN A 87 4.20 0.48 8.37
CA ASN A 87 2.81 0.06 8.15
C ASN A 87 2.67 -1.47 8.03
N VAL A 88 3.64 -2.15 7.39
CA VAL A 88 3.65 -3.63 7.34
C VAL A 88 3.89 -4.22 8.73
N ILE A 89 4.77 -3.62 9.54
CA ILE A 89 5.03 -4.02 10.93
C ILE A 89 3.76 -3.85 11.77
N ASP A 90 3.07 -2.72 11.64
CA ASP A 90 1.87 -2.39 12.41
C ASP A 90 0.73 -3.37 12.08
N CYS A 91 0.52 -3.66 10.80
CA CYS A 91 -0.45 -4.67 10.37
C CYS A 91 -0.09 -6.08 10.87
N TYR A 92 1.19 -6.46 10.83
CA TYR A 92 1.62 -7.77 11.31
C TYR A 92 1.51 -7.87 12.84
N GLU A 93 1.92 -6.84 13.57
CA GLU A 93 1.72 -6.71 15.02
C GLU A 93 0.25 -6.82 15.40
N ALA A 94 -0.65 -6.21 14.62
CA ALA A 94 -2.09 -6.31 14.81
C ALA A 94 -2.62 -7.75 14.66
N ILE A 95 -2.05 -8.54 13.76
CA ILE A 95 -2.36 -9.97 13.65
C ILE A 95 -1.82 -10.71 14.88
N LEU A 96 -0.53 -10.56 15.20
CA LEU A 96 0.12 -11.31 16.30
C LEU A 96 -0.56 -11.08 17.66
N ARG A 97 -1.06 -9.85 17.89
CA ARG A 97 -1.77 -9.49 19.11
C ARG A 97 -3.08 -10.27 19.31
N ARG A 98 -3.76 -10.65 18.22
CA ARG A 98 -5.14 -11.18 18.24
C ARG A 98 -5.25 -12.64 17.83
N TYR A 99 -4.30 -13.12 17.05
CA TYR A 99 -4.34 -14.43 16.43
C TYR A 99 -4.26 -15.55 17.47
N GLU A 100 -5.18 -16.49 17.32
CA GLU A 100 -5.23 -17.78 17.99
C GLU A 100 -5.25 -18.89 16.93
N PRO A 101 -4.73 -20.10 17.24
CA PRO A 101 -4.73 -21.20 16.28
C PRO A 101 -6.13 -21.48 15.72
N GLY A 102 -6.24 -21.44 14.39
CA GLY A 102 -7.50 -21.66 13.66
C GLY A 102 -8.18 -20.37 13.20
N ASP A 103 -7.77 -19.20 13.68
CA ASP A 103 -8.30 -17.93 13.20
C ASP A 103 -8.02 -17.68 11.71
N ARG A 104 -8.92 -16.93 11.08
CA ARG A 104 -8.92 -16.67 9.64
C ARG A 104 -8.51 -15.24 9.37
N ILE A 105 -7.56 -15.02 8.47
CA ILE A 105 -7.01 -13.68 8.18
C ILE A 105 -7.55 -13.17 6.84
N TYR A 106 -8.09 -11.95 6.85
CA TYR A 106 -8.62 -11.27 5.66
C TYR A 106 -7.87 -9.96 5.48
N LEU A 107 -7.37 -9.72 4.27
CA LEU A 107 -6.53 -8.57 3.98
C LEU A 107 -7.18 -7.68 2.93
N PHE A 108 -7.34 -6.40 3.23
CA PHE A 108 -7.89 -5.40 2.32
C PHE A 108 -6.94 -4.22 2.18
N GLY A 109 -6.69 -3.75 0.96
CA GLY A 109 -5.88 -2.54 0.80
C GLY A 109 -6.14 -1.74 -0.46
N PHE A 110 -6.01 -0.42 -0.35
CA PHE A 110 -6.14 0.52 -1.47
C PHE A 110 -4.79 1.16 -1.78
N SER A 111 -4.47 1.33 -3.06
CA SER A 111 -3.30 2.11 -3.49
C SER A 111 -2.00 1.55 -2.91
N ARG A 112 -1.24 2.36 -2.16
CA ARG A 112 -0.06 1.93 -1.38
C ARG A 112 -0.42 0.90 -0.30
N GLY A 113 -1.56 1.05 0.35
CA GLY A 113 -2.09 0.06 1.30
C GLY A 113 -2.36 -1.29 0.64
N GLY A 114 -2.74 -1.29 -0.63
CA GLY A 114 -2.81 -2.49 -1.47
C GLY A 114 -1.45 -3.22 -1.55
N TYR A 115 -0.35 -2.49 -1.73
CA TYR A 115 1.00 -3.08 -1.68
C TYR A 115 1.40 -3.49 -0.25
N THR A 116 0.97 -2.76 0.79
CA THR A 116 1.18 -3.12 2.21
C THR A 116 0.59 -4.48 2.54
N VAL A 117 -0.67 -4.74 2.20
CA VAL A 117 -1.29 -6.05 2.49
C VAL A 117 -0.70 -7.19 1.68
N ARG A 118 -0.20 -6.90 0.48
CA ARG A 118 0.55 -7.88 -0.34
C ARG A 118 1.88 -8.25 0.30
N ALA A 119 2.60 -7.26 0.82
CA ALA A 119 3.81 -7.48 1.60
C ALA A 119 3.52 -8.26 2.89
N LEU A 120 2.43 -7.93 3.58
CA LEU A 120 1.98 -8.63 4.77
C LEU A 120 1.66 -10.11 4.50
N ALA A 121 0.95 -10.41 3.41
CA ALA A 121 0.71 -11.80 2.99
C ALA A 121 2.03 -12.56 2.76
N ASN A 122 3.05 -11.90 2.22
CA ASN A 122 4.38 -12.47 2.05
C ASN A 122 5.14 -12.63 3.37
N VAL A 123 4.97 -11.71 4.32
CA VAL A 123 5.48 -11.86 5.69
C VAL A 123 4.84 -13.07 6.35
N LEU A 124 3.53 -13.27 6.25
CA LEU A 124 2.86 -14.47 6.76
C LEU A 124 3.38 -15.75 6.09
N ASN A 125 3.52 -15.76 4.76
CA ASN A 125 4.07 -16.91 4.05
C ASN A 125 5.52 -17.25 4.47
N LEU A 126 6.35 -16.25 4.78
CA LEU A 126 7.72 -16.47 5.22
C LEU A 126 7.79 -16.79 6.71
N CYS A 127 7.10 -16.04 7.55
CA CYS A 127 7.34 -16.02 8.99
C CYS A 127 6.28 -16.79 9.78
N GLY A 128 5.11 -17.10 9.21
CA GLY A 128 3.99 -17.69 9.93
C GLY A 128 3.42 -16.74 10.99
N VAL A 129 2.76 -17.29 12.00
CA VAL A 129 2.40 -16.54 13.23
C VAL A 129 3.17 -17.12 14.42
N PRO A 130 4.12 -16.38 15.01
CA PRO A 130 4.80 -16.73 16.26
C PRO A 130 3.89 -17.28 17.35
N THR A 131 4.36 -18.30 18.07
CA THR A 131 3.69 -18.87 19.25
C THR A 131 4.49 -18.65 20.53
N THR A 132 5.80 -18.39 20.41
CA THR A 132 6.72 -18.14 21.54
C THR A 132 7.46 -16.81 21.39
N ASP A 133 8.09 -16.37 22.48
CA ASP A 133 8.94 -15.17 22.51
C ASP A 133 10.38 -15.40 21.99
N GLY A 134 10.72 -16.63 21.63
CA GLY A 134 12.06 -17.05 21.22
C GLY A 134 13.04 -17.37 22.35
N GLN A 135 12.61 -17.28 23.60
CA GLN A 135 13.36 -17.68 24.80
C GLN A 135 12.68 -18.82 25.58
N GLY A 136 11.64 -19.42 25.00
CA GLY A 136 10.84 -20.49 25.61
C GLY A 136 9.63 -19.99 26.40
N GLY A 137 9.38 -18.67 26.42
CA GLY A 137 8.19 -18.05 26.98
C GLY A 137 7.05 -17.91 25.97
N PRO A 138 5.82 -17.59 26.44
CA PRO A 138 4.68 -17.35 25.57
C PRO A 138 4.88 -16.08 24.73
N LEU A 139 4.26 -16.04 23.54
CA LEU A 139 4.28 -14.83 22.71
C LEU A 139 3.73 -13.61 23.49
N PRO A 140 4.49 -12.50 23.58
CA PRO A 140 3.98 -11.26 24.18
C PRO A 140 2.79 -10.73 23.37
N ARG A 141 1.68 -10.40 24.01
CA ARG A 141 0.49 -9.89 23.30
C ARG A 141 0.51 -8.37 23.06
N THR A 142 1.37 -7.63 23.75
CA THR A 142 1.50 -6.17 23.60
C THR A 142 2.90 -5.67 23.91
N GLY A 143 3.20 -4.43 23.50
CA GLY A 143 4.38 -3.70 23.93
C GLY A 143 5.63 -3.94 23.08
N ARG A 144 6.77 -3.45 23.57
CA ARG A 144 8.03 -3.40 22.80
C ARG A 144 8.54 -4.76 22.35
N ALA A 145 8.29 -5.81 23.14
CA ALA A 145 8.72 -7.17 22.82
C ALA A 145 7.99 -7.71 21.58
N LEU A 146 6.66 -7.59 21.52
CA LEU A 146 5.87 -7.98 20.35
C LEU A 146 6.28 -7.20 19.11
N ARG A 147 6.41 -5.88 19.24
CA ARG A 147 6.84 -5.02 18.14
C ARG A 147 8.23 -5.38 17.64
N ALA A 148 9.15 -5.81 18.51
CA ALA A 148 10.48 -6.27 18.11
C ALA A 148 10.41 -7.56 17.26
N ILE A 149 9.53 -8.50 17.61
CA ILE A 149 9.28 -9.73 16.83
C ILE A 149 8.71 -9.37 15.45
N ALA A 150 7.70 -8.49 15.40
CA ALA A 150 7.12 -8.03 14.15
C ALA A 150 8.15 -7.28 13.28
N THR A 151 8.96 -6.41 13.89
CA THR A 151 10.05 -5.69 13.22
C THR A 151 11.09 -6.66 12.67
N GLU A 152 11.45 -7.70 13.41
CA GLU A 152 12.39 -8.73 12.95
C GLU A 152 11.84 -9.46 11.71
N ALA A 153 10.57 -9.87 11.74
CA ALA A 153 9.90 -10.52 10.60
C ALA A 153 9.91 -9.66 9.34
N VAL A 154 9.61 -8.37 9.46
CA VAL A 154 9.56 -7.48 8.30
C VAL A 154 10.96 -7.08 7.84
N VAL A 155 11.75 -6.49 8.72
CA VAL A 155 13.01 -5.80 8.37
C VAL A 155 14.16 -6.76 8.11
N LYS A 156 14.25 -7.86 8.88
CA LYS A 156 15.33 -8.85 8.72
C LYS A 156 14.95 -9.97 7.75
N VAL A 157 13.70 -10.44 7.78
CA VAL A 157 13.28 -11.55 6.91
C VAL A 157 12.74 -11.03 5.58
N TYR A 158 11.58 -10.39 5.57
CA TYR A 158 10.89 -10.02 4.33
C TYR A 158 11.68 -9.07 3.44
N GLU A 159 12.27 -8.02 4.04
CA GLU A 159 13.07 -7.03 3.32
C GLU A 159 14.47 -7.52 2.94
N HIS A 160 14.85 -8.76 3.27
CA HIS A 160 16.11 -9.32 2.81
C HIS A 160 16.13 -9.41 1.28
N GLY A 161 16.99 -8.59 0.67
CA GLY A 161 17.13 -8.46 -0.78
C GLY A 161 16.19 -7.43 -1.41
N ALA A 162 15.53 -6.57 -0.60
CA ALA A 162 14.70 -5.48 -1.13
C ALA A 162 15.48 -4.61 -2.14
N GLY A 163 14.80 -4.23 -3.22
CA GLY A 163 15.39 -3.46 -4.31
C GLY A 163 16.16 -4.28 -5.35
N HIS A 164 16.31 -5.58 -5.15
CA HIS A 164 16.91 -6.52 -6.10
C HIS A 164 15.88 -7.54 -6.62
N PRO A 165 16.13 -8.17 -7.79
CA PRO A 165 15.26 -9.24 -8.28
C PRO A 165 15.13 -10.36 -7.24
N ARG A 166 13.89 -10.78 -6.93
CA ARG A 166 13.58 -11.77 -5.88
C ARG A 166 14.45 -13.03 -5.98
N LYS A 167 14.58 -13.60 -7.20
CA LYS A 167 15.37 -14.82 -7.48
C LYS A 167 16.80 -14.77 -6.92
N ARG A 168 17.43 -13.59 -6.87
CA ARG A 168 18.81 -13.41 -6.41
C ARG A 168 18.97 -13.73 -4.92
N PHE A 169 17.99 -13.37 -4.10
CA PHE A 169 18.07 -13.47 -2.64
C PHE A 169 17.02 -14.44 -2.05
N GLU A 170 16.22 -15.11 -2.88
CA GLU A 170 15.15 -16.00 -2.43
C GLU A 170 15.66 -17.10 -1.50
N ARG A 171 16.74 -17.81 -1.87
CA ARG A 171 17.34 -18.86 -1.01
C ARG A 171 17.78 -18.32 0.35
N GLN A 172 18.40 -17.13 0.37
CA GLN A 172 18.85 -16.50 1.61
C GLN A 172 17.66 -16.06 2.47
N ARG A 173 16.64 -15.46 1.85
CA ARG A 173 15.42 -15.01 2.52
C ARG A 173 14.69 -16.20 3.16
N GLU A 174 14.54 -17.30 2.45
CA GLU A 174 13.92 -18.54 2.95
C GLU A 174 14.71 -19.14 4.12
N ALA A 175 16.06 -19.10 4.07
CA ALA A 175 16.89 -19.57 5.17
C ALA A 175 16.75 -18.71 6.44
N ILE A 176 16.72 -17.38 6.29
CA ILE A 176 16.46 -16.46 7.41
C ILE A 176 15.05 -16.68 7.97
N ALA A 177 14.06 -16.86 7.09
CA ALA A 177 12.68 -17.15 7.47
C ALA A 177 12.58 -18.46 8.25
N ARG A 178 13.29 -19.51 7.83
CA ARG A 178 13.35 -20.79 8.58
C ARG A 178 13.88 -20.60 9.99
N ARG A 179 14.94 -19.80 10.18
CA ARG A 179 15.47 -19.50 11.52
C ARG A 179 14.48 -18.71 12.37
N PHE A 180 13.78 -17.75 11.76
CA PHE A 180 12.72 -17.02 12.42
C PHE A 180 11.64 -17.97 12.93
N ARG A 181 11.17 -18.90 12.09
CA ARG A 181 10.16 -19.90 12.47
C ARG A 181 10.63 -20.82 13.60
N LEU A 182 11.86 -21.33 13.51
CA LEU A 182 12.45 -22.17 14.56
C LEU A 182 12.60 -21.40 15.89
N LYS A 183 12.99 -20.13 15.82
CA LYS A 183 13.14 -19.28 17.01
C LYS A 183 11.78 -19.05 17.68
N TYR A 184 10.76 -18.66 16.93
CA TYR A 184 9.48 -18.18 17.48
C TYR A 184 8.34 -19.20 17.46
N GLY A 185 8.60 -20.44 17.05
CA GLY A 185 7.61 -21.53 17.05
C GLY A 185 6.46 -21.36 16.05
N SER A 186 6.67 -20.64 14.94
CA SER A 186 5.63 -20.36 13.93
C SER A 186 5.50 -21.43 12.84
N GLY A 187 5.36 -22.68 13.29
CA GLY A 187 5.05 -23.84 12.44
C GLY A 187 6.18 -24.87 12.30
N ASN A 188 5.77 -26.12 12.01
CA ASN A 188 6.66 -27.28 11.89
C ASN A 188 7.25 -27.46 10.49
N ASN A 189 6.79 -26.70 9.49
CA ASN A 189 7.28 -26.83 8.12
C ASN A 189 8.59 -26.02 7.93
N PRO A 190 9.74 -26.69 7.68
CA PRO A 190 11.01 -25.99 7.50
C PRO A 190 11.05 -25.15 6.22
N ALA A 191 10.12 -25.34 5.28
CA ALA A 191 10.10 -24.64 4.00
C ALA A 191 9.24 -23.37 3.96
N ARG A 192 8.20 -23.21 4.81
CA ARG A 192 7.22 -22.10 4.73
C ARG A 192 6.53 -21.84 6.08
N GLY A 193 5.93 -20.66 6.24
CA GLY A 193 5.05 -20.32 7.37
C GLY A 193 3.75 -21.15 7.39
N ASP A 194 3.19 -21.32 8.57
CA ASP A 194 1.99 -22.12 8.86
C ASP A 194 0.68 -21.43 8.46
N VAL A 195 0.61 -20.12 8.61
CA VAL A 195 -0.61 -19.33 8.37
C VAL A 195 -0.58 -18.62 7.02
N HIS A 196 -1.73 -18.55 6.36
CA HIS A 196 -1.96 -17.79 5.14
C HIS A 196 -3.29 -17.03 5.23
N PRO A 197 -3.46 -15.90 4.52
CA PRO A 197 -4.74 -15.24 4.41
C PRO A 197 -5.78 -16.11 3.68
N GLU A 198 -7.02 -16.07 4.14
CA GLU A 198 -8.18 -16.67 3.47
C GLU A 198 -8.64 -15.82 2.28
N PHE A 199 -8.49 -14.50 2.42
CA PHE A 199 -8.87 -13.52 1.40
C PHE A 199 -7.85 -12.39 1.31
N ILE A 200 -7.51 -11.98 0.10
CA ILE A 200 -6.82 -10.71 -0.17
C ILE A 200 -7.55 -9.91 -1.24
N GLY A 201 -8.08 -8.75 -0.85
CA GLY A 201 -8.77 -7.82 -1.73
C GLY A 201 -8.01 -6.53 -1.86
N VAL A 202 -7.65 -6.13 -3.08
CA VAL A 202 -6.94 -4.87 -3.30
C VAL A 202 -7.61 -3.98 -4.33
N PHE A 203 -7.68 -2.70 -4.03
CA PHE A 203 -8.12 -1.64 -4.93
C PHE A 203 -6.90 -0.95 -5.52
N ASP A 204 -6.79 -1.02 -6.84
CA ASP A 204 -5.79 -0.37 -7.68
C ASP A 204 -4.38 -0.25 -7.06
N SER A 205 -3.80 -1.38 -6.64
CA SER A 205 -2.48 -1.41 -5.99
C SER A 205 -1.40 -0.69 -6.82
N VAL A 206 -0.87 0.39 -6.26
CA VAL A 206 0.28 1.13 -6.79
C VAL A 206 1.47 0.95 -5.88
N ALA A 207 2.65 0.98 -6.46
CA ALA A 207 3.84 0.76 -5.68
C ALA A 207 4.10 1.97 -4.79
N ALA A 208 4.52 1.74 -3.55
CA ALA A 208 5.00 2.82 -2.70
C ALA A 208 6.23 3.45 -3.37
N LEU A 209 6.05 4.61 -4.02
CA LEU A 209 7.13 5.46 -4.48
C LEU A 209 7.89 5.95 -3.23
N GLY A 210 8.82 5.15 -2.74
CA GLY A 210 9.88 5.67 -1.89
C GLY A 210 10.62 6.74 -2.70
N LEU A 211 10.98 7.85 -2.05
CA LEU A 211 11.74 8.90 -2.71
C LEU A 211 12.96 8.30 -3.42
N PRO A 212 13.30 8.73 -4.66
CA PRO A 212 14.50 8.26 -5.32
C PRO A 212 15.72 8.52 -4.43
N VAL A 213 16.76 7.68 -4.55
CA VAL A 213 17.94 7.75 -3.67
C VAL A 213 18.52 9.16 -3.61
N LEU A 214 18.60 9.86 -4.76
CA LEU A 214 19.06 11.25 -4.82
C LEU A 214 18.18 12.21 -4.00
N ALA A 215 16.86 12.06 -4.03
CA ALA A 215 15.96 12.87 -3.22
C ALA A 215 16.11 12.56 -1.72
N ARG A 216 16.37 11.30 -1.34
CA ARG A 216 16.68 10.95 0.06
C ARG A 216 17.99 11.59 0.52
N LEU A 217 19.03 11.52 -0.31
CA LEU A 217 20.31 12.15 -0.02
C LEU A 217 20.18 13.68 0.05
N ALA A 218 19.39 14.29 -0.83
CA ALA A 218 19.11 15.72 -0.78
C ALA A 218 18.37 16.11 0.50
N LEU A 219 17.34 15.35 0.93
CA LEU A 219 16.65 15.58 2.19
C LEU A 219 17.56 15.41 3.40
N MET A 220 18.44 14.40 3.40
CA MET A 220 19.46 14.24 4.43
C MET A 220 20.44 15.41 4.44
N GLY A 221 20.83 15.90 3.25
CA GLY A 221 21.67 17.08 3.09
C GLY A 221 20.99 18.35 3.62
N ILE A 222 19.72 18.58 3.29
CA ILE A 222 18.92 19.70 3.82
C ILE A 222 18.77 19.58 5.34
N GLY A 223 18.52 18.38 5.87
CA GLY A 223 18.46 18.12 7.31
C GLY A 223 19.79 18.40 8.01
N ALA A 224 20.91 18.00 7.40
CA ALA A 224 22.25 18.32 7.88
C ALA A 224 22.51 19.84 7.85
N LEU A 225 22.16 20.54 6.77
CA LEU A 225 22.28 22.00 6.66
C LEU A 225 21.42 22.73 7.69
N ALA A 226 20.20 22.27 7.94
CA ALA A 226 19.32 22.83 8.96
C ALA A 226 19.89 22.64 10.38
N LEU A 227 20.42 21.44 10.68
CA LEU A 227 21.11 21.17 11.94
C LEU A 227 22.39 22.02 12.08
N ALA A 228 23.13 22.24 10.98
CA ALA A 228 24.28 23.13 10.96
C ALA A 228 23.86 24.57 11.27
N ALA A 229 22.79 25.06 10.63
CA ALA A 229 22.27 26.40 10.86
C ALA A 229 21.77 26.59 12.30
N VAL A 230 21.12 25.59 12.89
CA VAL A 230 20.73 25.61 14.31
C VAL A 230 21.97 25.62 15.21
N GLY A 231 22.98 24.80 14.91
CA GLY A 231 24.25 24.81 15.63
C GLY A 231 24.96 26.16 15.57
N ILE A 232 24.97 26.79 14.39
CA ILE A 232 25.51 28.15 14.19
C ILE A 232 24.70 29.17 14.98
N ALA A 233 23.36 29.15 14.88
CA ALA A 233 22.50 30.09 15.61
C ALA A 233 22.64 29.97 17.13
N LEU A 234 22.70 28.74 17.66
CA LEU A 234 22.97 28.49 19.08
C LEU A 234 24.38 28.95 19.48
N GLY A 235 25.38 28.69 18.64
CA GLY A 235 26.76 29.17 18.84
C GLY A 235 26.85 30.70 18.83
N SER A 236 26.13 31.37 17.92
CA SER A 236 26.06 32.84 17.82
C SER A 236 25.31 33.48 18.98
N LEU A 237 24.23 32.84 19.47
CA LEU A 237 23.53 33.28 20.68
C LEU A 237 24.39 33.10 21.95
N ALA A 238 25.21 32.04 21.98
CA ALA A 238 26.19 31.79 23.04
C ALA A 238 27.48 32.64 22.91
N HIS A 239 27.70 33.29 21.75
CA HIS A 239 28.92 34.06 21.47
C HIS A 239 29.07 35.30 22.36
N TYR A 240 27.97 35.81 22.90
CA TYR A 240 27.99 36.87 23.92
C TYR A 240 28.51 36.40 25.29
N TRP A 241 28.75 35.10 25.47
CA TRP A 241 29.13 34.51 26.75
C TRP A 241 30.44 33.67 26.71
N PHE A 242 30.91 33.10 25.58
CA PHE A 242 32.08 32.16 25.56
C PHE A 242 32.93 32.07 24.23
N ASP A 243 34.15 31.48 24.30
CA ASP A 243 35.37 31.62 23.42
C ASP A 243 35.65 30.52 22.33
N LEU A 244 36.69 30.70 21.48
CA LEU A 244 37.04 29.94 20.22
C LEU A 244 37.11 28.40 20.35
N THR A 245 37.57 27.87 21.48
CA THR A 245 37.68 26.41 21.72
C THR A 245 36.32 25.70 21.64
N GLN A 246 35.23 26.41 21.90
CA GLN A 246 33.88 25.84 21.91
C GLN A 246 33.24 25.76 20.52
N TRP A 247 33.68 26.58 19.55
CA TRP A 247 33.29 26.42 18.13
C TRP A 247 33.81 25.12 17.52
N VAL A 248 35.03 24.73 17.91
CA VAL A 248 35.60 23.43 17.54
C VAL A 248 34.79 22.29 18.17
N VAL A 249 34.34 22.44 19.42
CA VAL A 249 33.45 21.47 20.07
C VAL A 249 32.09 21.36 19.36
N ALA A 250 31.44 22.48 19.04
CA ALA A 250 30.13 22.49 18.39
C ALA A 250 30.18 21.86 16.99
N THR A 251 31.18 22.20 16.18
CA THR A 251 31.39 21.61 14.84
C THR A 251 31.78 20.14 14.92
N SER A 252 32.53 19.73 15.95
CA SER A 252 32.86 18.32 16.21
C SER A 252 31.62 17.51 16.62
N LEU A 253 30.78 18.03 17.53
CA LEU A 253 29.51 17.40 17.93
C LEU A 253 28.53 17.27 16.76
N PHE A 254 28.46 18.30 15.90
CA PHE A 254 27.68 18.26 14.68
C PHE A 254 28.18 17.19 13.69
N SER A 255 29.50 17.12 13.48
CA SER A 255 30.13 16.11 12.63
C SER A 255 29.91 14.69 13.17
N ILE A 256 30.02 14.51 14.48
CA ILE A 256 29.69 13.25 15.18
C ILE A 256 28.21 12.91 14.97
N GLY A 257 27.29 13.89 15.09
CA GLY A 257 25.87 13.70 14.82
C GLY A 257 25.58 13.22 13.39
N ILE A 258 26.22 13.81 12.39
CA ILE A 258 26.13 13.36 11.00
C ILE A 258 26.67 11.93 10.86
N LEU A 259 27.86 11.65 11.40
CA LEU A 259 28.46 10.31 11.33
C LEU A 259 27.58 9.25 12.01
N LEU A 260 26.98 9.57 13.15
CA LEU A 260 26.02 8.70 13.84
C LEU A 260 24.76 8.48 13.00
N ALA A 261 24.23 9.52 12.34
CA ALA A 261 23.08 9.39 11.46
C ALA A 261 23.39 8.55 10.21
N LEU A 262 24.55 8.76 9.58
CA LEU A 262 25.04 7.96 8.45
C LEU A 262 25.28 6.51 8.87
N PHE A 263 25.88 6.30 10.04
CA PHE A 263 26.10 4.96 10.60
C PHE A 263 24.78 4.26 10.92
N ALA A 264 23.82 4.96 11.52
CA ALA A 264 22.48 4.42 11.78
C ALA A 264 21.77 4.06 10.46
N TYR A 265 21.84 4.94 9.45
CA TYR A 265 21.28 4.67 8.12
C TYR A 265 21.95 3.48 7.44
N ALA A 266 23.28 3.40 7.48
CA ALA A 266 24.04 2.27 6.96
C ALA A 266 23.65 0.98 7.70
N ARG A 267 23.54 1.00 9.03
CA ARG A 267 23.11 -0.15 9.84
C ARG A 267 21.69 -0.62 9.49
N ILE A 268 20.77 0.31 9.22
CA ILE A 268 19.38 0.00 8.86
C ILE A 268 19.28 -0.57 7.45
N THR A 269 20.14 -0.17 6.51
CA THR A 269 20.05 -0.56 5.10
C THR A 269 20.98 -1.71 4.71
N PHE A 270 22.08 -1.89 5.44
CA PHE A 270 23.04 -2.96 5.23
C PHE A 270 22.49 -4.30 5.72
N ARG A 271 22.64 -5.34 4.91
CA ARG A 271 22.22 -6.71 5.19
C ARG A 271 23.35 -7.68 4.93
N TRP A 272 23.43 -8.69 5.77
CA TRP A 272 24.39 -9.78 5.67
C TRP A 272 23.69 -11.07 5.28
N ALA A 273 24.34 -11.88 4.45
CA ALA A 273 23.79 -13.14 3.97
C ALA A 273 23.67 -14.17 5.11
N SER A 274 22.71 -15.08 4.99
CA SER A 274 22.55 -16.15 5.96
C SER A 274 23.78 -17.08 5.94
N LYS A 275 24.32 -17.41 7.12
CA LYS A 275 25.48 -18.31 7.26
C LYS A 275 25.26 -19.71 6.63
N ASP A 276 24.00 -20.15 6.52
CA ASP A 276 23.66 -21.51 6.09
C ASP A 276 23.56 -21.66 4.57
N VAL A 277 23.63 -20.56 3.82
CA VAL A 277 23.50 -20.56 2.36
C VAL A 277 24.87 -20.21 1.76
N ARG A 278 25.48 -21.16 1.04
CA ARG A 278 26.64 -20.85 0.19
C ARG A 278 26.23 -19.75 -0.77
N CYS A 279 26.85 -18.59 -0.62
CA CYS A 279 26.60 -17.46 -1.48
C CYS A 279 27.44 -17.60 -2.74
N GLU A 280 26.80 -17.75 -3.90
CA GLU A 280 27.47 -17.64 -5.20
C GLU A 280 27.93 -16.19 -5.49
N THR A 281 27.37 -15.21 -4.77
CA THR A 281 27.71 -13.77 -4.88
C THR A 281 28.20 -13.20 -3.53
N ARG A 282 28.54 -11.89 -3.49
CA ARG A 282 28.93 -11.16 -2.26
C ARG A 282 28.00 -11.46 -1.08
N PRO A 283 28.53 -11.70 0.14
CA PRO A 283 27.75 -12.09 1.33
C PRO A 283 27.05 -10.90 2.01
N TRP A 284 26.98 -9.75 1.36
CA TRP A 284 26.35 -8.54 1.88
C TRP A 284 25.71 -7.73 0.76
N HIS A 285 24.66 -6.97 1.10
CA HIS A 285 23.99 -6.04 0.18
C HIS A 285 23.28 -4.92 0.93
N PHE A 286 22.91 -3.86 0.20
CA PHE A 286 22.03 -2.81 0.72
C PHE A 286 20.58 -3.10 0.30
N ALA A 287 19.71 -3.30 1.27
CA ALA A 287 18.28 -3.50 1.06
C ALA A 287 17.59 -2.12 0.92
N LEU A 288 17.70 -1.53 -0.27
CA LEU A 288 17.11 -0.24 -0.59
C LEU A 288 15.99 -0.44 -1.59
N TRP A 289 14.75 -0.15 -1.20
CA TRP A 289 13.60 -0.19 -2.11
C TRP A 289 13.84 0.69 -3.34
N ARG A 290 13.83 0.05 -4.51
CA ARG A 290 13.90 0.69 -5.84
C ARG A 290 12.60 0.42 -6.57
N SER A 291 12.14 1.40 -7.34
CA SER A 291 10.85 1.32 -8.04
C SER A 291 10.72 0.23 -9.11
N LYS A 292 11.79 -0.52 -9.39
CA LYS A 292 11.81 -1.56 -10.42
C LYS A 292 11.58 -2.97 -9.89
N ASN A 293 11.96 -3.26 -8.64
CA ASN A 293 12.04 -4.62 -8.10
C ASN A 293 11.12 -4.79 -6.89
N TYR A 294 9.83 -4.53 -7.08
CA TYR A 294 8.81 -4.80 -6.06
C TYR A 294 8.53 -6.29 -5.95
N ASP A 295 8.06 -6.69 -4.76
CA ASP A 295 7.64 -8.06 -4.55
C ASP A 295 6.26 -8.27 -5.18
N ARG A 296 6.21 -9.11 -6.21
CA ARG A 296 4.96 -9.42 -6.93
C ARG A 296 4.35 -10.75 -6.49
N PHE A 297 5.03 -11.49 -5.62
CA PHE A 297 4.67 -12.87 -5.29
C PHE A 297 3.28 -12.94 -4.65
N LEU A 298 2.40 -13.76 -5.24
CA LEU A 298 1.15 -14.22 -4.66
C LEU A 298 1.34 -15.66 -4.15
N ASP A 299 1.11 -15.88 -2.85
CA ASP A 299 1.14 -17.23 -2.29
C ASP A 299 0.00 -18.07 -2.88
N PRO A 300 0.30 -19.21 -3.54
CA PRO A 300 -0.73 -20.06 -4.14
C PRO A 300 -1.68 -20.72 -3.14
N ARG A 301 -1.39 -20.65 -1.83
CA ARG A 301 -2.30 -21.16 -0.78
C ARG A 301 -3.47 -20.23 -0.50
N ILE A 302 -3.33 -18.94 -0.83
CA ILE A 302 -4.40 -17.95 -0.60
C ILE A 302 -5.60 -18.37 -1.46
N PRO A 303 -6.73 -18.78 -0.85
CA PRO A 303 -7.85 -19.34 -1.60
C PRO A 303 -8.53 -18.31 -2.48
N ILE A 304 -8.60 -17.05 -2.03
CA ILE A 304 -9.31 -15.98 -2.73
C ILE A 304 -8.45 -14.72 -2.76
N ALA A 305 -8.07 -14.29 -3.96
CA ALA A 305 -7.34 -13.07 -4.25
C ALA A 305 -8.07 -12.26 -5.32
N ARG A 306 -8.34 -11.00 -5.01
CA ARG A 306 -9.14 -10.06 -5.81
C ARG A 306 -8.39 -8.76 -6.02
N HIS A 307 -8.35 -8.29 -7.26
CA HIS A 307 -7.74 -7.00 -7.60
C HIS A 307 -8.69 -6.18 -8.46
N ALA A 308 -9.28 -5.13 -7.88
CA ALA A 308 -10.03 -4.13 -8.62
C ALA A 308 -9.05 -3.14 -9.29
N LEU A 309 -9.21 -2.90 -10.58
CA LEU A 309 -8.27 -2.14 -11.39
C LEU A 309 -8.93 -0.94 -12.08
N ALA A 310 -8.25 0.21 -12.03
CA ALA A 310 -8.68 1.41 -12.74
C ALA A 310 -8.30 1.34 -14.23
N ILE A 311 -9.27 1.58 -15.11
CA ILE A 311 -9.07 1.71 -16.57
C ILE A 311 -8.50 3.09 -16.91
N ASP A 312 -9.06 4.15 -16.32
CA ASP A 312 -8.83 5.54 -16.73
C ASP A 312 -7.74 6.27 -15.93
N GLU A 313 -6.95 5.53 -15.14
CA GLU A 313 -5.81 6.09 -14.43
C GLU A 313 -4.59 6.24 -15.36
N THR A 314 -4.30 7.47 -15.77
CA THR A 314 -3.28 7.77 -16.78
C THR A 314 -1.95 8.26 -16.21
N ARG A 315 -1.81 8.51 -14.89
CA ARG A 315 -0.58 9.03 -14.31
C ARG A 315 0.51 7.96 -14.31
N ILE A 316 1.64 8.23 -14.97
CA ILE A 316 2.77 7.28 -15.06
C ILE A 316 3.35 6.96 -13.67
N SER A 317 3.33 7.93 -12.76
CA SER A 317 3.76 7.74 -11.37
C SER A 317 2.87 6.77 -10.58
N PHE A 318 1.64 6.52 -11.02
CA PHE A 318 0.68 5.57 -10.44
C PHE A 318 0.69 4.25 -11.20
N GLY A 319 1.88 3.81 -11.62
CA GLY A 319 2.07 2.50 -12.24
C GLY A 319 1.60 1.36 -11.34
N ARG A 320 0.71 0.53 -11.89
CA ARG A 320 0.17 -0.66 -11.21
C ARG A 320 1.28 -1.64 -10.82
N VAL A 321 1.18 -2.21 -9.62
CA VAL A 321 1.98 -3.38 -9.24
C VAL A 321 1.28 -4.64 -9.73
N THR A 322 1.85 -5.32 -10.71
CA THR A 322 1.34 -6.60 -11.20
C THR A 322 1.55 -7.72 -10.17
N TRP A 323 0.75 -8.77 -10.27
CA TRP A 323 0.92 -10.00 -9.49
C TRP A 323 1.77 -11.00 -10.25
N GLY A 324 2.54 -11.81 -9.53
CA GLY A 324 3.40 -12.81 -10.13
C GLY A 324 3.55 -14.05 -9.24
N SER A 325 4.02 -15.13 -9.85
CA SER A 325 4.46 -16.36 -9.19
C SER A 325 5.98 -16.51 -9.34
N ARG A 326 6.53 -17.63 -8.85
CA ARG A 326 7.96 -17.97 -9.05
C ARG A 326 8.33 -18.13 -10.54
N VAL A 327 7.34 -18.42 -11.39
CA VAL A 327 7.51 -18.75 -12.82
C VAL A 327 6.96 -17.63 -13.71
N ASN A 328 5.76 -17.12 -13.44
CA ASN A 328 5.10 -16.10 -14.24
C ASN A 328 5.21 -14.73 -13.55
N LYS A 329 5.82 -13.74 -14.22
CA LYS A 329 6.02 -12.39 -13.65
C LYS A 329 4.75 -11.54 -13.63
N ASP A 330 3.79 -11.85 -14.48
CA ASP A 330 2.49 -11.17 -14.63
C ASP A 330 1.39 -12.25 -14.68
N ARG A 331 0.97 -12.73 -13.51
CA ARG A 331 -0.18 -13.62 -13.34
C ARG A 331 -1.42 -12.81 -13.74
N GLN A 332 -2.19 -13.34 -14.69
CA GLN A 332 -3.32 -12.63 -15.29
C GLN A 332 -4.59 -12.96 -14.53
N ASP A 333 -4.98 -14.24 -14.52
CA ASP A 333 -5.98 -14.87 -13.65
C ASP A 333 -5.65 -16.36 -13.57
N ASP A 334 -6.24 -17.10 -12.63
CA ASP A 334 -6.17 -18.56 -12.72
C ASP A 334 -7.51 -19.19 -13.10
N THR A 335 -7.41 -20.28 -13.85
CA THR A 335 -8.58 -21.06 -14.31
C THR A 335 -9.38 -21.66 -13.15
N ARG A 336 -8.82 -21.64 -11.94
CA ARG A 336 -9.44 -22.15 -10.70
C ARG A 336 -10.22 -21.08 -9.94
N GLY A 337 -10.17 -19.81 -10.36
CA GLY A 337 -10.88 -18.70 -9.72
C GLY A 337 -10.29 -18.21 -8.39
N HIS A 338 -9.13 -18.72 -7.96
CA HIS A 338 -8.45 -18.24 -6.76
C HIS A 338 -7.93 -16.83 -6.95
N PHE A 339 -7.49 -16.46 -8.16
CA PHE A 339 -7.03 -15.11 -8.46
C PHE A 339 -7.86 -14.51 -9.57
N ARG A 340 -8.48 -13.35 -9.29
CA ARG A 340 -9.28 -12.56 -10.24
C ARG A 340 -8.87 -11.09 -10.26
N GLN A 341 -8.63 -10.56 -11.44
CA GLN A 341 -8.39 -9.15 -11.71
C GLN A 341 -9.53 -8.58 -12.54
N ARG A 342 -10.30 -7.67 -11.96
CA ARG A 342 -11.43 -7.04 -12.64
C ARG A 342 -11.16 -5.57 -12.89
N TRP A 343 -11.44 -5.12 -14.12
CA TRP A 343 -11.25 -3.75 -14.56
C TRP A 343 -12.55 -2.95 -14.50
N PHE A 344 -12.47 -1.77 -13.89
CA PHE A 344 -13.58 -0.88 -13.63
C PHE A 344 -13.33 0.48 -14.29
N ALA A 345 -14.41 1.13 -14.72
CA ALA A 345 -14.35 2.47 -15.28
C ALA A 345 -14.00 3.50 -14.21
N GLY A 346 -13.18 4.49 -14.57
CA GLY A 346 -12.71 5.52 -13.65
C GLY A 346 -11.22 5.44 -13.36
N ASN A 347 -10.72 6.49 -12.70
CA ASN A 347 -9.33 6.61 -12.29
C ASN A 347 -9.06 5.89 -10.95
N HIS A 348 -7.86 6.07 -10.39
CA HIS A 348 -7.43 5.44 -9.14
C HIS A 348 -8.41 5.60 -7.97
N SER A 349 -8.94 6.81 -7.74
CA SER A 349 -9.87 7.12 -6.66
C SER A 349 -11.32 6.77 -7.01
N ASP A 350 -11.67 6.71 -8.31
CA ASP A 350 -12.96 6.15 -8.74
C ASP A 350 -13.05 4.64 -8.44
N ILE A 351 -11.93 3.95 -8.19
CA ILE A 351 -11.90 2.53 -7.77
C ILE A 351 -11.66 2.39 -6.27
N GLY A 352 -10.81 3.23 -5.69
CA GLY A 352 -10.50 3.17 -4.27
C GLY A 352 -11.40 3.96 -3.34
N GLY A 353 -12.31 4.76 -3.87
CA GLY A 353 -12.98 5.84 -3.15
C GLY A 353 -12.04 7.04 -2.93
N SER A 354 -12.39 7.91 -1.98
CA SER A 354 -11.73 9.20 -1.67
C SER A 354 -12.23 10.40 -2.49
N TYR A 355 -13.35 10.27 -3.21
CA TYR A 355 -14.09 11.45 -3.69
C TYR A 355 -15.21 11.80 -2.70
N ALA A 356 -15.89 12.94 -2.93
CA ALA A 356 -17.07 13.29 -2.15
C ALA A 356 -18.14 12.21 -2.33
N GLU A 357 -18.91 11.92 -1.26
CA GLU A 357 -19.90 10.83 -1.30
C GLU A 357 -20.92 11.02 -2.43
N GLU A 358 -21.35 12.27 -2.68
CA GLU A 358 -22.29 12.63 -3.75
C GLU A 358 -21.77 12.30 -5.17
N GLU A 359 -20.46 12.22 -5.35
CA GLU A 359 -19.80 11.91 -6.63
C GLU A 359 -19.25 10.47 -6.69
N SER A 360 -19.22 9.73 -5.58
CA SER A 360 -18.51 8.45 -5.44
C SER A 360 -19.23 7.22 -6.01
N ARG A 361 -20.03 7.39 -7.07
CA ARG A 361 -20.86 6.31 -7.63
C ARG A 361 -20.05 5.18 -8.26
N LEU A 362 -18.97 5.51 -8.98
CA LEU A 362 -18.09 4.51 -9.61
C LEU A 362 -17.33 3.69 -8.56
N SER A 363 -16.90 4.32 -7.45
CA SER A 363 -16.21 3.61 -6.37
C SER A 363 -17.13 2.67 -5.62
N ASP A 364 -18.42 3.00 -5.52
CA ASP A 364 -19.42 2.11 -4.91
C ASP A 364 -19.62 0.82 -5.73
N ILE A 365 -19.44 0.86 -7.06
CA ILE A 365 -19.49 -0.34 -7.92
C ILE A 365 -18.36 -1.31 -7.53
N SER A 366 -17.13 -0.80 -7.47
CA SER A 366 -15.97 -1.62 -7.12
C SER A 366 -15.98 -2.09 -5.66
N LEU A 367 -16.52 -1.27 -4.75
CA LEU A 367 -16.74 -1.64 -3.35
C LEU A 367 -17.76 -2.77 -3.23
N ARG A 368 -18.90 -2.65 -3.92
CA ARG A 368 -19.92 -3.71 -3.97
C ARG A 368 -19.33 -5.02 -4.45
N TRP A 369 -18.58 -4.99 -5.56
CA TRP A 369 -17.90 -6.18 -6.06
C TRP A 369 -16.96 -6.81 -5.03
N MET A 370 -16.14 -6.00 -4.34
CA MET A 370 -15.22 -6.52 -3.33
C MET A 370 -15.95 -7.16 -2.14
N ILE A 371 -17.09 -6.59 -1.74
CA ILE A 371 -17.94 -7.15 -0.67
C ILE A 371 -18.55 -8.47 -1.09
N ASP A 372 -19.10 -8.54 -2.31
CA ASP A 372 -19.69 -9.77 -2.84
C ASP A 372 -18.63 -10.89 -2.86
N GLU A 373 -17.41 -10.60 -3.31
CA GLU A 373 -16.32 -11.57 -3.32
C GLU A 373 -15.84 -11.98 -1.91
N ALA A 374 -15.85 -11.05 -0.94
CA ALA A 374 -15.43 -11.32 0.44
C ALA A 374 -16.49 -12.08 1.26
N THR A 375 -17.76 -12.02 0.84
CA THR A 375 -18.90 -12.68 1.49
C THR A 375 -19.34 -13.97 0.77
N ALA A 376 -18.91 -14.19 -0.47
CA ALA A 376 -19.21 -15.43 -1.21
C ALA A 376 -18.39 -16.65 -0.76
N GLY A 377 -17.32 -16.45 0.02
CA GLY A 377 -16.45 -17.52 0.49
C GLY A 377 -17.11 -18.45 1.52
N PRO A 378 -16.51 -19.62 1.82
CA PRO A 378 -17.03 -20.55 2.82
C PRO A 378 -17.09 -19.96 4.24
N HIS A 379 -16.27 -18.95 4.49
CA HIS A 379 -16.20 -18.20 5.74
C HIS A 379 -16.39 -16.72 5.39
N PRO A 380 -17.64 -16.23 5.35
CA PRO A 380 -17.90 -14.83 5.02
C PRO A 380 -17.40 -13.90 6.12
N ILE A 381 -17.02 -12.68 5.73
CA ILE A 381 -16.87 -11.59 6.69
C ILE A 381 -18.25 -11.10 7.17
N LEU A 382 -18.32 -10.65 8.42
CA LEU A 382 -19.52 -10.03 8.99
C LEU A 382 -19.54 -8.54 8.64
N LEU A 383 -20.71 -8.05 8.21
CA LEU A 383 -20.92 -6.67 7.79
C LEU A 383 -22.19 -6.10 8.41
N ASP A 384 -22.07 -4.91 8.98
CA ASP A 384 -23.17 -4.04 9.35
C ASP A 384 -23.62 -3.24 8.12
N THR A 385 -24.65 -3.73 7.45
CA THR A 385 -25.22 -3.11 6.25
C THR A 385 -25.85 -1.75 6.55
N THR A 386 -26.19 -1.44 7.80
CA THR A 386 -26.73 -0.13 8.19
C THR A 386 -25.68 0.98 8.12
N LYS A 387 -24.39 0.62 8.09
CA LYS A 387 -23.28 1.57 7.95
C LYS A 387 -22.76 1.68 6.52
N LEU A 388 -23.34 0.91 5.60
CA LEU A 388 -22.86 0.78 4.24
C LEU A 388 -23.97 1.04 3.23
N HIS A 389 -24.18 2.32 2.93
CA HIS A 389 -25.13 2.78 1.92
C HIS A 389 -24.41 2.99 0.58
N LEU A 390 -24.40 1.96 -0.25
CA LEU A 390 -23.83 2.02 -1.59
C LEU A 390 -24.86 2.51 -2.60
N HIS A 391 -24.45 3.39 -3.50
CA HIS A 391 -25.27 3.88 -4.59
C HIS A 391 -24.50 3.73 -5.92
N PRO A 392 -24.23 2.48 -6.35
CA PRO A 392 -23.49 2.22 -7.56
C PRO A 392 -24.28 2.70 -8.79
N ASP A 393 -23.67 3.57 -9.59
CA ASP A 393 -24.23 4.05 -10.85
C ASP A 393 -23.14 4.05 -11.95
N PRO A 394 -23.27 3.20 -12.98
CA PRO A 394 -22.34 3.16 -14.12
C PRO A 394 -22.23 4.51 -14.84
N LEU A 395 -23.31 5.30 -14.87
CA LEU A 395 -23.36 6.59 -15.56
C LEU A 395 -22.86 7.75 -14.68
N GLY A 396 -22.47 7.45 -13.44
CA GLY A 396 -21.93 8.40 -12.50
C GLY A 396 -20.69 9.14 -13.01
N PRO A 397 -20.33 10.25 -12.33
CA PRO A 397 -19.21 11.09 -12.72
C PRO A 397 -17.90 10.32 -12.72
N GLN A 398 -17.16 10.41 -13.83
CA GLN A 398 -15.79 9.94 -13.93
C GLN A 398 -14.83 11.11 -13.69
N HIS A 399 -13.93 10.96 -12.73
CA HIS A 399 -12.99 12.01 -12.36
C HIS A 399 -11.67 11.90 -13.12
N CYS A 400 -10.87 12.96 -13.12
CA CYS A 400 -9.52 12.94 -13.66
C CYS A 400 -8.56 13.77 -12.79
N GLU A 401 -7.69 13.07 -12.07
CA GLU A 401 -6.68 13.66 -11.18
C GLU A 401 -5.69 14.60 -11.90
N VAL A 402 -5.36 14.29 -13.17
CA VAL A 402 -4.50 15.15 -14.00
C VAL A 402 -5.21 16.47 -14.31
N PHE A 403 -6.50 16.43 -14.60
CA PHE A 403 -7.31 17.60 -14.91
C PHE A 403 -7.56 18.47 -13.66
N ALA A 404 -7.89 17.86 -12.52
CA ALA A 404 -8.08 18.57 -11.25
C ALA A 404 -6.85 19.38 -10.85
N ARG A 405 -5.65 18.82 -11.01
CA ARG A 405 -4.39 19.52 -10.71
C ARG A 405 -4.10 20.71 -11.65
N GLN A 406 -4.56 20.64 -12.90
CA GLN A 406 -4.41 21.73 -13.87
C GLN A 406 -5.32 22.92 -13.57
N GLN A 407 -6.41 22.71 -12.82
CA GLN A 407 -7.26 23.77 -12.30
C GLN A 407 -6.73 24.40 -10.99
N GLY A 408 -5.65 23.86 -10.42
CA GLY A 408 -5.02 24.39 -9.22
C GLY A 408 -4.25 25.71 -9.45
N PRO A 409 -3.75 26.33 -8.36
CA PRO A 409 -2.96 27.55 -8.42
C PRO A 409 -1.77 27.45 -9.40
N TRP A 410 -1.32 28.59 -9.93
CA TRP A 410 -0.29 28.65 -10.98
C TRP A 410 0.98 27.83 -10.68
N TRP A 411 1.41 27.77 -9.42
CA TRP A 411 2.59 27.00 -9.00
C TRP A 411 2.40 25.48 -9.07
N MET A 412 1.17 24.97 -8.94
CA MET A 412 0.86 23.54 -9.15
C MET A 412 0.92 23.16 -10.63
N ARG A 413 0.60 24.11 -11.53
CA ARG A 413 0.62 23.92 -12.99
C ARG A 413 2.03 23.76 -13.56
N CYS A 414 3.06 24.23 -12.84
CA CYS A 414 4.47 24.07 -13.22
C CYS A 414 4.95 22.61 -13.15
N PHE A 415 4.29 21.74 -12.38
CA PHE A 415 4.67 20.33 -12.23
C PHE A 415 3.71 19.41 -12.98
N LYS A 416 3.84 19.35 -14.31
CA LYS A 416 3.03 18.44 -15.14
C LYS A 416 3.30 16.99 -14.77
N TRP A 417 2.25 16.22 -14.50
CA TRP A 417 2.36 14.76 -14.45
C TRP A 417 2.42 14.21 -15.87
N SER A 418 3.41 13.36 -16.13
CA SER A 418 3.43 12.59 -17.37
C SER A 418 2.25 11.62 -17.38
N SER A 419 1.52 11.57 -18.49
CA SER A 419 0.33 10.75 -18.67
C SER A 419 0.51 9.73 -19.80
N ALA A 420 0.11 8.49 -19.56
CA ALA A 420 0.02 7.45 -20.59
C ALA A 420 -1.17 6.51 -20.26
N PRO A 421 -1.93 6.04 -21.26
CA PRO A 421 -2.96 5.02 -21.05
C PRO A 421 -2.39 3.74 -20.44
N ARG A 422 -3.20 3.04 -19.63
CA ARG A 422 -2.81 1.73 -19.10
C ARG A 422 -2.81 0.68 -20.21
N GLN A 423 -1.87 -0.26 -20.09
CA GLN A 423 -1.87 -1.45 -20.92
C GLN A 423 -2.83 -2.48 -20.31
N ILE A 424 -3.98 -2.64 -20.96
CA ILE A 424 -5.01 -3.63 -20.66
C ILE A 424 -4.90 -4.74 -21.72
N GLN A 425 -5.03 -5.99 -21.30
CA GLN A 425 -5.01 -7.13 -22.22
C GLN A 425 -6.35 -7.22 -22.96
N ASP A 426 -6.34 -7.77 -24.17
CA ASP A 426 -7.50 -7.74 -25.06
C ASP A 426 -8.68 -8.60 -24.55
N GLU A 427 -8.40 -9.57 -23.67
CA GLU A 427 -9.35 -10.49 -23.04
C GLU A 427 -9.48 -10.30 -21.53
N ALA A 428 -8.99 -9.19 -20.98
CA ALA A 428 -9.08 -8.93 -19.54
C ALA A 428 -10.54 -8.88 -19.05
N GLU A 429 -10.79 -9.29 -17.81
CA GLU A 429 -12.15 -9.24 -17.25
C GLU A 429 -12.57 -7.80 -16.98
N LEU A 430 -13.52 -7.28 -17.77
CA LEU A 430 -14.19 -6.01 -17.53
C LEU A 430 -15.40 -6.23 -16.61
N ASP A 431 -15.65 -5.30 -15.69
CA ASP A 431 -16.90 -5.29 -14.94
C ASP A 431 -18.10 -5.01 -15.86
N PRO A 432 -19.27 -5.66 -15.67
CA PRO A 432 -20.45 -5.43 -16.51
C PRO A 432 -20.86 -3.95 -16.62
N THR A 433 -20.64 -3.16 -15.57
CA THR A 433 -20.94 -1.72 -15.56
C THR A 433 -20.09 -0.92 -16.55
N VAL A 434 -18.91 -1.43 -16.93
CA VAL A 434 -18.09 -0.85 -18.01
C VAL A 434 -18.83 -0.98 -19.33
N LEU A 435 -19.41 -2.13 -19.62
CA LEU A 435 -20.18 -2.36 -20.84
C LEU A 435 -21.45 -1.50 -20.88
N GLU A 436 -22.09 -1.30 -19.73
CA GLU A 436 -23.23 -0.38 -19.60
C GLU A 436 -22.82 1.07 -19.94
N ARG A 437 -21.64 1.54 -19.49
CA ARG A 437 -21.09 2.84 -19.90
C ARG A 437 -20.82 2.94 -21.41
N PHE A 438 -20.33 1.86 -22.03
CA PHE A 438 -20.09 1.85 -23.48
C PHE A 438 -21.37 1.99 -24.31
N LYS A 439 -22.46 1.36 -23.83
CA LYS A 439 -23.80 1.39 -24.43
C LYS A 439 -24.50 2.74 -24.26
N ALA A 440 -24.20 3.47 -23.19
CA ALA A 440 -24.78 4.80 -22.96
C ALA A 440 -24.35 5.79 -24.05
N SER A 441 -25.28 6.66 -24.47
CA SER A 441 -25.00 7.70 -25.47
C SER A 441 -23.96 8.70 -24.97
N GLN A 442 -24.10 9.13 -23.71
CA GLN A 442 -23.20 10.04 -23.04
C GLN A 442 -23.11 9.72 -21.55
N VAL A 443 -21.91 9.91 -21.00
CA VAL A 443 -21.62 9.83 -19.57
C VAL A 443 -20.86 11.07 -19.14
N LEU A 444 -20.95 11.42 -17.86
CA LEU A 444 -20.18 12.54 -17.31
C LEU A 444 -18.71 12.13 -17.15
N ILE A 445 -17.83 12.69 -17.96
CA ILE A 445 -16.38 12.53 -17.90
C ILE A 445 -15.78 13.90 -17.59
N ARG A 446 -15.24 14.07 -16.39
CA ARG A 446 -14.78 15.34 -15.85
C ARG A 446 -15.96 16.34 -15.76
N ASP A 447 -15.90 17.40 -16.54
CA ASP A 447 -16.87 18.48 -16.65
C ASP A 447 -17.77 18.35 -17.90
N ARG A 448 -17.64 17.26 -18.69
CA ARG A 448 -18.30 17.13 -20.00
C ARG A 448 -19.06 15.82 -20.15
N LYS A 449 -20.20 15.89 -20.84
CA LYS A 449 -20.96 14.70 -21.27
C LYS A 449 -20.42 14.21 -22.60
N ASN A 450 -19.79 13.04 -22.62
CA ASN A 450 -19.18 12.43 -23.80
C ASN A 450 -19.44 10.92 -23.82
N ALA A 451 -19.31 10.29 -24.99
CA ALA A 451 -19.29 8.83 -25.08
C ALA A 451 -18.07 8.25 -24.35
N TYR A 452 -18.24 7.17 -23.61
CA TYR A 452 -17.15 6.50 -22.90
C TYR A 452 -16.31 5.67 -23.88
N ARG A 453 -15.13 6.17 -24.27
CA ARG A 453 -14.21 5.53 -25.23
C ARG A 453 -12.74 5.67 -24.79
N PRO A 454 -12.33 5.05 -23.67
CA PRO A 454 -10.96 5.14 -23.19
C PRO A 454 -9.97 4.52 -24.18
N GLU A 455 -8.82 5.17 -24.41
CA GLU A 455 -7.79 4.67 -25.33
C GLU A 455 -7.24 3.30 -24.90
N ALA A 456 -7.22 3.03 -23.58
CA ALA A 456 -6.75 1.78 -22.99
C ALA A 456 -7.54 0.53 -23.44
N LEU A 457 -8.78 0.69 -23.94
CA LEU A 457 -9.64 -0.41 -24.39
C LEU A 457 -9.83 -0.48 -25.91
N LEU A 458 -9.07 0.29 -26.68
CA LEU A 458 -9.21 0.36 -28.14
C LEU A 458 -9.17 -1.02 -28.83
N LYS A 459 -8.35 -1.95 -28.32
CA LYS A 459 -8.15 -3.30 -28.87
C LYS A 459 -8.93 -4.38 -28.12
N HIS A 460 -9.67 -4.02 -27.08
CA HIS A 460 -10.30 -4.99 -26.19
C HIS A 460 -11.48 -5.69 -26.89
N LYS A 461 -11.51 -7.02 -26.90
CA LYS A 461 -12.45 -7.81 -27.73
C LYS A 461 -13.92 -7.49 -27.46
N GLN A 462 -14.28 -7.27 -26.20
CA GLN A 462 -15.67 -7.00 -25.82
C GLN A 462 -16.18 -5.62 -26.29
N VAL A 463 -15.31 -4.64 -26.55
CA VAL A 463 -15.71 -3.25 -26.80
C VAL A 463 -15.09 -2.62 -28.04
N ALA A 464 -14.18 -3.31 -28.74
CA ALA A 464 -13.50 -2.81 -29.94
C ALA A 464 -14.48 -2.32 -31.03
N HIS A 465 -15.64 -2.97 -31.16
CA HIS A 465 -16.69 -2.61 -32.12
C HIS A 465 -17.30 -1.22 -31.87
N TYR A 466 -17.19 -0.66 -30.66
CA TYR A 466 -17.64 0.70 -30.34
C TYR A 466 -16.69 1.81 -30.81
N TYR A 467 -15.49 1.45 -31.30
CA TYR A 467 -14.48 2.38 -31.81
C TYR A 467 -14.43 2.45 -33.34
N SER A 468 -15.06 1.50 -34.03
CA SER A 468 -15.17 1.54 -35.49
C SER A 468 -16.10 2.68 -35.89
N PRO A 469 -15.75 3.49 -36.91
CA PRO A 469 -16.67 4.51 -37.41
C PRO A 469 -17.95 3.80 -37.88
N VAL A 470 -19.10 4.26 -37.37
CA VAL A 470 -20.38 3.86 -37.93
C VAL A 470 -20.39 4.33 -39.39
N PRO A 471 -20.63 3.45 -40.37
CA PRO A 471 -20.75 3.89 -41.76
C PRO A 471 -21.91 4.90 -41.86
N GLY A 472 -21.58 6.19 -42.05
CA GLY A 472 -22.56 7.27 -42.27
C GLY A 472 -22.65 8.38 -41.22
N ASP A 473 -21.76 8.46 -40.22
CA ASP A 473 -21.74 9.57 -39.25
C ASP A 473 -20.45 10.41 -39.37
N ASP A 474 -20.51 11.48 -40.18
CA ASP A 474 -19.41 12.42 -40.44
C ASP A 474 -19.10 13.37 -39.26
N SER A 475 -19.76 13.20 -38.10
CA SER A 475 -19.62 14.11 -36.96
C SER A 475 -18.32 13.96 -36.16
N GLN A 476 -17.56 12.86 -36.32
CA GLN A 476 -16.34 12.61 -35.53
C GLN A 476 -15.01 13.01 -36.18
N ALA A 477 -15.02 13.53 -37.42
CA ALA A 477 -13.79 13.94 -38.10
C ALA A 477 -13.12 15.21 -37.51
N GLN A 478 -13.80 15.96 -36.63
CA GLN A 478 -13.32 17.25 -36.14
C GLN A 478 -12.68 17.25 -34.73
N ALA A 479 -12.58 16.10 -34.05
CA ALA A 479 -12.14 16.06 -32.65
C ALA A 479 -10.75 15.42 -32.42
N ARG A 480 -9.78 15.65 -33.32
CA ARG A 480 -8.36 15.35 -33.02
C ARG A 480 -7.62 16.65 -32.65
N PRO A 481 -7.20 16.86 -31.40
CA PRO A 481 -6.29 17.95 -31.08
C PRO A 481 -4.85 17.56 -31.46
N HIS A 482 -4.13 18.53 -32.04
CA HIS A 482 -2.70 18.49 -32.31
C HIS A 482 -1.85 18.45 -31.03
#